data_AF-A0AAE4JII9-F1
#
_entry.id   AF-A0AAE4JII9-F1
#
_cell.length_a   1.000
_cell.length_b   1.000
_cell.length_c   1.000
_cell.angle_alpha   90.00
_cell.angle_beta   90.00
_cell.angle_gamma   90.00
#
_symmetry.space_group_name_H-M   'P 1'
#
loop_
_entity.id
_entity.type
_entity.pdbx_description
1 polymer ?
#
loop_
_entity_poly.entity_id
_entity_poly.type
_entity_poly.pdbx_seq_one_letter_code
_entity_poly.pdbx_strand_id
1 'polypeptide(L)' 'MSSSEAATGDARVLNLSAISGVDIEPAPDAAVCGASSCTTAEKLVRGVIDGVGQRVLCGRHMAALVKREVMG' A
#
# COMPACT_ATOMS: atom_id res chain seq x y z
N MET A 1 19.26 17.38 -13.32
CA MET A 1 17.83 17.24 -12.96
C MET A 1 17.49 15.76 -12.98
N SER A 2 17.48 15.08 -11.84
CA SER A 2 17.10 13.66 -11.78
C SER A 2 16.44 13.36 -10.44
N SER A 3 15.12 13.32 -10.41
CA SER A 3 14.34 12.80 -9.28
C SER A 3 12.99 12.32 -9.83
N SER A 4 13.01 11.20 -10.57
CA SER A 4 11.80 10.60 -11.15
C SER A 4 11.21 9.46 -10.30
N GLU A 5 11.60 9.32 -9.04
CA GLU A 5 11.17 8.21 -8.17
C GLU A 5 9.95 8.55 -7.30
N ALA A 6 8.99 9.31 -7.85
CA ALA A 6 7.75 9.66 -7.15
C ALA A 6 6.49 9.01 -7.76
N ALA A 7 6.48 8.66 -9.05
CA ALA A 7 5.26 8.27 -9.74
C ALA A 7 4.92 6.76 -9.66
N THR A 8 5.86 5.91 -9.27
CA THR A 8 5.69 4.44 -9.31
C THR A 8 4.93 3.85 -8.12
N GLY A 9 4.84 4.58 -7.01
CA GLY A 9 4.09 4.16 -5.82
C GLY A 9 2.58 4.19 -6.05
N ASP A 10 2.06 5.33 -6.51
CA ASP A 10 0.64 5.55 -6.77
C ASP A 10 0.09 4.65 -7.86
N ALA A 11 0.78 4.52 -8.99
CA ALA A 11 0.32 3.68 -10.09
C ALA A 11 0.20 2.20 -9.70
N ARG A 12 1.09 1.71 -8.82
CA ARG A 12 1.01 0.33 -8.30
C ARG A 12 -0.16 0.15 -7.36
N VAL A 13 -0.42 1.12 -6.48
CA VAL A 13 -1.55 1.06 -5.55
C VAL A 13 -2.88 1.08 -6.30
N LEU A 14 -3.03 1.95 -7.31
CA LEU A 14 -4.24 2.04 -8.11
C LEU A 14 -4.58 0.73 -8.84
N ASN A 15 -3.57 -0.05 -9.26
CA ASN A 15 -3.78 -1.36 -9.86
C ASN A 15 -4.23 -2.43 -8.85
N LEU A 16 -3.91 -2.28 -7.56
CA LEU A 16 -4.30 -3.24 -6.53
C LEU A 16 -5.77 -3.11 -6.13
N SER A 17 -6.34 -1.90 -6.15
CA SER A 17 -7.77 -1.67 -5.87
C SER A 17 -8.70 -2.30 -6.92
N ALA A 18 -8.17 -2.74 -8.06
CA ALA A 18 -8.93 -3.47 -9.07
C ALA A 18 -9.09 -4.97 -8.74
N ILE A 19 -8.39 -5.47 -7.72
CA ILE A 19 -8.45 -6.86 -7.29
C ILE A 19 -9.69 -7.03 -6.39
N SER A 20 -10.54 -8.02 -6.69
CA SER A 20 -11.72 -8.29 -5.87
C SER A 20 -11.34 -8.62 -4.43
N GLY A 21 -11.99 -7.96 -3.47
CA GLY A 21 -11.71 -8.10 -2.04
C GLY A 21 -10.53 -7.27 -1.54
N VAL A 22 -10.09 -6.26 -2.32
CA VAL A 22 -9.03 -5.31 -1.95
C VAL A 22 -9.51 -3.87 -2.14
N ASP A 23 -9.73 -3.17 -1.05
CA ASP A 23 -9.97 -1.72 -1.06
C ASP A 23 -8.72 -0.99 -0.61
N ILE A 24 -8.32 0.06 -1.34
CA ILE A 24 -7.17 0.88 -0.95
C ILE A 24 -7.47 2.35 -1.10
N GLU A 25 -7.18 3.09 -0.03
CA GLU A 25 -7.41 4.52 0.10
C GLU A 25 -6.13 5.23 0.56
N PRO A 26 -5.91 6.50 0.21
CA PRO A 26 -4.85 7.30 0.82
C PRO A 26 -5.03 7.42 2.34
N ALA A 27 -3.94 7.32 3.10
CA ALA A 27 -3.93 7.49 4.55
C ALA A 27 -3.06 8.70 4.96
N PRO A 28 -3.50 9.94 4.71
CA PRO A 28 -2.72 11.14 5.02
C PRO A 28 -2.58 11.37 6.54
N ASP A 29 -3.43 10.74 7.34
CA ASP A 29 -3.42 10.78 8.81
C ASP A 29 -2.39 9.83 9.43
N ALA A 30 -1.80 8.93 8.63
CA ALA A 30 -0.85 7.95 9.11
C ALA A 30 0.55 8.55 9.30
N ALA A 31 1.16 8.29 10.46
CA ALA A 31 2.50 8.78 10.77
C ALA A 31 3.60 7.98 10.07
N VAL A 32 3.49 6.65 10.03
CA VAL A 32 4.49 5.74 9.46
C VAL A 32 3.85 4.46 8.92
N CYS A 33 4.54 3.81 7.99
CA CYS A 33 4.19 2.49 7.49
C CYS A 33 4.21 1.46 8.63
N GLY A 34 3.13 0.67 8.76
CA GLY A 34 3.00 -0.37 9.79
C GLY A 34 3.80 -1.66 9.56
N ALA A 35 4.60 -1.73 8.49
CA ALA A 35 5.50 -2.86 8.26
C ALA A 35 6.69 -2.79 9.23
N SER A 36 7.01 -3.91 9.88
CA SER A 36 8.17 -4.02 10.75
C SER A 36 9.43 -3.52 10.04
N SER A 37 10.18 -2.65 10.73
CA SER A 37 11.44 -2.07 10.24
C SER A 37 11.31 -1.07 9.08
N CYS A 38 10.10 -0.69 8.67
CA CYS A 38 9.89 0.35 7.66
C CYS A 38 9.68 1.72 8.33
N THR A 39 10.45 2.72 7.89
CA THR A 39 10.35 4.10 8.39
C THR A 39 9.69 5.06 7.41
N THR A 40 9.11 4.55 6.31
CA THR A 40 8.43 5.38 5.32
C THR A 40 7.22 6.07 5.95
N ALA A 41 7.17 7.39 5.87
CA ALA A 41 6.06 8.22 6.34
C ALA A 41 5.25 8.86 5.20
N GLU A 42 5.72 8.75 3.96
CA GLU A 42 5.09 9.37 2.80
C GLU A 42 4.30 8.36 1.96
N LYS A 43 3.25 8.83 1.28
CA LYS A 43 2.43 8.03 0.35
C LYS A 43 1.92 6.74 1.01
N LEU A 44 1.45 6.89 2.24
CA LEU A 44 0.84 5.82 3.00
C LEU A 44 -0.58 5.60 2.52
N VAL A 45 -0.98 4.33 2.53
CA VAL A 45 -2.28 3.88 2.08
C VAL A 45 -2.88 2.97 3.12
N ARG A 46 -4.18 3.10 3.30
CA ARG A 46 -5.01 2.22 4.12
C ARG A 46 -5.61 1.19 3.17
N GLY A 47 -5.20 -0.05 3.33
CA GLY A 47 -5.74 -1.17 2.56
C GLY A 47 -6.60 -2.05 3.44
N VAL A 48 -7.76 -2.44 2.94
CA VAL A 48 -8.63 -3.47 3.51
C VAL A 48 -8.58 -4.66 2.56
N ILE A 49 -8.24 -5.83 3.10
CA ILE A 49 -8.22 -7.09 2.35
C ILE A 49 -9.22 -8.04 3.02
N ASP A 50 -10.17 -8.55 2.25
CA ASP A 50 -11.18 -9.49 2.74
C ASP A 50 -10.53 -10.74 3.34
N GLY A 51 -10.97 -11.12 4.54
CA GLY A 51 -10.42 -12.26 5.27
C GLY A 51 -9.09 -12.00 6.00
N VAL A 52 -8.43 -10.85 5.78
CA VAL A 52 -7.17 -10.48 6.45
C VAL A 52 -7.35 -9.28 7.37
N GLY A 53 -8.16 -8.30 6.96
CA GLY A 53 -8.44 -7.07 7.69
C GLY A 53 -7.71 -5.84 7.14
N GLN A 54 -7.70 -4.77 7.95
CA GLN A 54 -7.19 -3.46 7.56
C GLN A 54 -5.73 -3.25 7.99
N ARG A 55 -4.91 -2.68 7.11
CA ARG A 55 -3.51 -2.30 7.36
C ARG A 55 -3.19 -0.94 6.77
N VAL A 56 -2.31 -0.20 7.43
CA VAL A 56 -1.74 1.05 6.89
C VAL A 56 -0.28 0.81 6.54
N LEU A 57 0.05 0.91 5.25
CA LEU A 57 1.37 0.58 4.72
C LEU A 57 1.76 1.58 3.63
N CYS A 58 3.06 1.66 3.32
CA CYS A 58 3.48 2.30 2.07
C CYS A 58 3.12 1.41 0.87
N GLY A 59 3.00 2.00 -0.33
CA GLY A 59 2.58 1.27 -1.53
C GLY A 59 3.40 0.00 -1.83
N ARG A 60 4.70 -0.02 -1.51
CA ARG A 60 5.55 -1.21 -1.65
C ARG A 60 5.09 -2.37 -0.77
N HIS A 61 4.85 -2.11 0.52
CA HIS A 61 4.45 -3.15 1.46
C HIS A 61 2.98 -3.56 1.27
N MET A 62 2.13 -2.63 0.85
CA MET A 62 0.75 -2.97 0.47
C MET A 62 0.71 -3.94 -0.70
N ALA A 63 1.47 -3.67 -1.77
CA ALA A 63 1.57 -4.58 -2.92
C ALA A 63 2.10 -5.97 -2.53
N ALA A 64 3.09 -6.03 -1.63
CA ALA A 64 3.63 -7.29 -1.13
C ALA A 64 2.60 -8.08 -0.30
N LEU A 65 1.81 -7.37 0.52
CA LEU A 65 0.73 -7.98 1.31
C LEU A 65 -0.37 -8.53 0.41
N VAL A 66 -0.92 -7.72 -0.49
CA VAL A 66 -1.97 -8.15 -1.42
C VAL A 66 -1.51 -9.35 -2.26
N LYS A 67 -0.28 -9.32 -2.77
CA LYS A 67 0.27 -10.46 -3.51
C LYS A 67 0.34 -11.74 -2.68
N ARG A 68 0.66 -11.65 -1.39
CA ARG A 68 0.74 -12.81 -0.49
C ARG A 68 -0.64 -13.37 -0.18
N GLU A 69 -1.59 -12.50 0.15
CA GLU A 69 -2.87 -12.94 0.71
C GLU A 69 -3.92 -13.25 -0.36
N VAL A 70 -3.85 -12.60 -1.53
CA VAL A 70 -4.88 -12.71 -2.58
C VAL A 70 -4.41 -13.49 -3.80
N MET A 71 -3.11 -13.44 -4.12
CA MET A 71 -2.54 -14.10 -5.30
C MET A 71 -1.66 -15.33 -4.95
N GLY A 72 -1.68 -15.74 -3.67
CA GLY A 72 -0.92 -16.88 -3.16
C GLY A 72 -1.41 -18.22 -3.68
#